data_AF-A0A978UWW2-F1
#
_entry.id   AF-A0A978UWW2-F1
#
_cell.length_a   1.000
_cell.length_b   1.000
_cell.length_c   1.000
_cell.angle_alpha   90.00
_cell.angle_beta   90.00
_cell.angle_gamma   90.00
#
_symmetry.space_group_name_H-M   'P 1'
#
loop_
_entity.id
_entity.type
_entity.pdbx_description
1 polymer ?
#
loop_
_entity_poly.entity_id
_entity_poly.type
_entity_poly.pdbx_seq_one_letter_code
_entity_poly.pdbx_strand_id
1 'polypeptide(L)'
;MSSAGVAALSPARNERTISPNFFHAHSGLCLNESILIYLSVSGSMTPMSVFNSDSIESVKLRIQTYKGFVVKNQKLVCGGRELARSNSLLRDYGVADGNVLHLVLKLSDLQLINVRTFCGKELTLHVERGRDVGYVKQKIAKKGKEFFDLEEQEVVCDGERLEDQRLIDDICKHNDAVIHLLVRKSAKVRAKPVEKNFELSIVAPQVNDRVNGENDKKHCDVGEHYRRREFKVDGKILPAREVLLEPIIVNPKTKLPSVVWDMVNDTFDGLDSGNFPVRSLEGTGGAYFMLDSSGKRYVSVFKPIDEEPMAVNNPQGLPVSLDGEGLKKGTRVGEGAFREVAAYILDHPKRGCKTSLGNEMGFAGVPPTFMVKCFNENFNHPGAVTVKVGSLQKFMENSGSCEDMGPGAFPVEEVHKISVLDIRLANADRHAGNILLSKGEDGRTVLIPIDHGYCLPESFEDCTFDWLYWPQARKPYSKEIIDYINSLDAEEDIALLKFHGWELPLECARTLRISTMLLKKGVQRGLTPFAIGSIMCRETLKKESIIEEIVQEAHDSVLPGTSEAAFLETVSQIMDRHLNEIAG
;
A
#
# COMPACT_ATOMS: atom_id res chain seq x y z
N MET A 1 -39.67 13.43 43.34
CA MET A 1 -40.42 14.30 44.27
C MET A 1 -39.42 15.09 45.08
N SER A 2 -39.62 16.40 45.11
CA SER A 2 -38.72 17.44 45.60
C SER A 2 -39.35 18.09 46.84
N SER A 3 -38.54 18.49 47.82
CA SER A 3 -38.80 19.59 48.75
C SER A 3 -37.57 19.75 49.66
N ALA A 4 -37.10 20.93 50.08
CA ALA A 4 -37.37 22.34 49.82
C ALA A 4 -36.12 23.11 50.37
N GLY A 5 -35.64 24.21 49.74
CA GLY A 5 -35.96 25.61 50.09
C GLY A 5 -35.20 26.08 51.35
N VAL A 6 -34.46 27.19 51.43
CA VAL A 6 -34.66 28.57 50.93
C VAL A 6 -33.31 29.34 51.00
N ALA A 7 -33.15 30.34 50.13
CA ALA A 7 -31.99 31.21 49.94
C ALA A 7 -31.82 32.34 50.98
N ALA A 8 -30.59 32.83 51.18
CA ALA A 8 -30.30 34.21 51.57
C ALA A 8 -28.84 34.66 51.22
N LEU A 9 -28.76 35.59 50.26
CA LEU A 9 -27.91 36.80 50.17
C LEU A 9 -26.39 36.78 50.51
N SER A 10 -25.58 37.16 49.51
CA SER A 10 -24.14 37.50 49.55
C SER A 10 -23.83 38.81 50.29
N PRO A 11 -22.55 39.16 50.62
CA PRO A 11 -21.72 39.86 49.62
C PRO A 11 -20.16 39.72 49.71
N ALA A 12 -19.53 40.11 48.58
CA ALA A 12 -18.25 40.85 48.42
C ALA A 12 -16.86 40.18 48.62
N ARG A 13 -16.18 40.01 47.46
CA ARG A 13 -14.76 40.28 47.08
C ARG A 13 -13.71 40.55 48.17
N ASN A 14 -12.56 39.86 48.07
CA ASN A 14 -11.28 40.53 47.83
C ASN A 14 -10.17 39.60 47.28
N GLU A 15 -9.24 40.24 46.58
CA GLU A 15 -8.22 39.74 45.65
C GLU A 15 -6.89 39.23 46.28
N ARG A 16 -6.20 38.38 45.50
CA ARG A 16 -4.75 38.32 45.19
C ARG A 16 -3.70 37.59 46.08
N THR A 17 -2.99 36.71 45.35
CA THR A 17 -1.51 36.49 45.23
C THR A 17 -0.72 35.49 46.12
N ILE A 18 -0.32 34.36 45.49
CA ILE A 18 1.07 33.82 45.24
C ILE A 18 1.99 33.74 46.48
N SER A 19 2.53 32.60 46.97
CA SER A 19 3.41 31.55 46.38
C SER A 19 3.90 30.59 47.52
N PRO A 20 4.87 29.66 47.36
CA PRO A 20 4.89 28.41 46.59
C PRO A 20 5.30 27.19 47.47
N ASN A 21 5.34 25.98 46.87
CA ASN A 21 6.08 24.80 47.32
C ASN A 21 5.73 24.16 48.68
N PHE A 22 4.87 23.13 48.64
CA PHE A 22 5.13 21.92 49.43
C PHE A 22 4.84 20.68 48.59
N PHE A 23 5.90 19.89 48.46
CA PHE A 23 5.94 18.57 47.84
C PHE A 23 4.91 17.63 48.47
N HIS A 24 4.10 16.98 47.65
CA HIS A 24 3.54 15.68 47.99
C HIS A 24 3.92 14.67 46.92
N ALA A 25 4.81 13.77 47.31
CA ALA A 25 5.04 12.51 46.64
C ALA A 25 3.83 11.58 46.83
N HIS A 26 3.58 10.81 45.77
CA HIS A 26 2.74 9.62 45.64
C HIS A 26 1.22 9.78 45.66
N SER A 27 0.62 9.71 44.46
CA SER A 27 -0.45 8.75 44.14
C SER A 27 -0.60 8.59 42.63
N GLY A 28 -0.55 7.35 42.16
CA GLY A 28 -0.60 6.99 40.76
C GLY A 28 -2.02 7.04 40.20
N LEU A 29 -2.29 8.07 39.42
CA LEU A 29 -3.34 8.10 38.41
C LEU A 29 -2.68 8.67 37.15
N CYS A 30 -2.38 7.81 36.17
CA CYS A 30 -2.06 8.24 34.81
C CYS A 30 -3.25 9.05 34.31
N LEU A 31 -3.18 10.38 34.41
CA LEU A 31 -4.16 11.26 33.80
C LEU A 31 -4.07 11.06 32.28
N ASN A 32 -5.23 10.83 31.66
CA ASN A 32 -5.43 10.90 30.22
C ASN A 32 -5.09 12.32 29.76
N GLU A 33 -3.81 12.60 29.57
CA GLU A 33 -3.35 13.88 29.07
C GLU A 33 -3.74 13.98 27.59
N SER A 34 -4.50 15.03 27.28
CA SER A 34 -4.77 15.41 25.90
C SER A 34 -3.48 15.95 25.30
N ILE A 35 -3.03 15.33 24.22
CA ILE A 35 -1.91 15.78 23.39
C ILE A 35 -2.46 16.38 22.09
N LEU A 36 -1.74 17.35 21.55
CA LEU A 36 -1.99 17.92 20.23
C LEU A 36 -1.09 17.22 19.21
N ILE A 37 -1.68 16.52 18.25
CA ILE A 37 -0.96 15.92 17.11
C ILE A 37 -1.22 16.72 15.84
N TYR A 38 -0.31 16.65 14.88
CA TYR A 38 -0.47 17.25 13.55
C TYR A 38 -0.67 16.15 12.50
N LEU A 39 -1.88 16.08 11.93
CA LEU A 39 -2.20 15.14 10.87
C LEU A 39 -1.72 15.68 9.51
N SER A 40 -0.75 15.02 8.88
CA SER A 40 -0.25 15.36 7.55
C SER A 40 -0.91 14.48 6.49
N VAL A 41 -1.58 15.07 5.50
CA VAL A 41 -2.21 14.38 4.36
C VAL A 41 -1.90 15.16 3.08
N SER A 42 -1.24 14.53 2.11
CA SER A 42 -0.90 15.13 0.80
C SER A 42 -0.28 16.54 0.93
N GLY A 43 0.61 16.74 1.91
CA GLY A 43 1.28 18.02 2.18
C GLY A 43 0.46 19.04 2.99
N SER A 44 -0.79 18.73 3.36
CA SER A 44 -1.59 19.56 4.25
C SER A 44 -1.47 19.10 5.70
N MET A 45 -1.16 20.03 6.62
CA MET A 45 -1.09 19.76 8.06
C MET A 45 -2.36 20.24 8.75
N THR A 46 -3.02 19.36 9.50
CA THR A 46 -4.21 19.70 10.31
C THR A 46 -4.00 19.32 11.77
N PRO A 47 -4.10 20.25 12.74
CA PRO A 47 -3.99 19.92 14.16
C PRO A 47 -5.21 19.10 14.63
N MET A 48 -4.99 18.11 15.49
CA MET A 48 -6.02 17.28 16.11
C MET A 48 -5.65 17.00 17.57
N SER A 49 -6.59 17.23 18.49
CA SER A 49 -6.40 16.85 19.90
C SER A 49 -6.83 15.40 20.13
N VAL A 50 -5.95 14.61 20.74
CA VAL A 50 -6.13 13.17 21.07
C VAL A 50 -5.66 12.90 22.49
N PHE A 51 -6.09 11.81 23.11
CA PHE A 51 -5.54 11.38 24.39
C PHE A 51 -4.31 10.50 24.17
N ASN A 52 -3.30 10.60 25.03
CA ASN A 52 -2.15 9.69 25.00
C ASN A 52 -2.53 8.19 25.16
N SER A 53 -3.70 7.93 25.74
CA SER A 53 -4.32 6.62 25.95
C SER A 53 -5.35 6.26 24.87
N ASP A 54 -5.53 7.07 23.84
CA ASP A 54 -6.31 6.67 22.67
C ASP A 54 -5.61 5.49 21.98
N SER A 55 -6.39 4.48 21.58
CA SER A 55 -5.92 3.40 20.72
C SER A 55 -5.72 3.93 19.30
N ILE A 56 -4.88 3.26 18.51
CA ILE A 56 -4.72 3.61 17.10
C ILE A 56 -6.07 3.55 16.37
N GLU A 57 -6.92 2.57 16.69
CA GLU A 57 -8.28 2.48 16.17
C GLU A 57 -9.14 3.69 16.53
N SER A 58 -9.12 4.15 17.78
CA SER A 58 -9.92 5.31 18.20
C SER A 58 -9.46 6.60 17.51
N VAL A 59 -8.15 6.75 17.29
CA VAL A 59 -7.58 7.85 16.50
C VAL A 59 -8.04 7.78 15.04
N LYS A 60 -8.01 6.60 14.42
CA LYS A 60 -8.50 6.40 13.05
C LYS A 60 -10.00 6.70 12.93
N LEU A 61 -10.81 6.27 13.91
CA LEU A 61 -12.23 6.61 13.98
C LEU A 61 -12.45 8.13 14.10
N ARG A 62 -11.62 8.83 14.88
CA ARG A 62 -11.67 10.29 14.99
C ARG A 62 -11.32 10.98 13.68
N ILE A 63 -10.29 10.49 12.98
CA ILE A 63 -9.93 10.96 11.64
C ILE A 63 -11.08 10.69 10.66
N GLN A 64 -11.76 9.55 10.73
CA GLN A 64 -12.92 9.26 9.91
C GLN A 64 -14.02 10.29 10.13
N THR A 65 -14.37 10.58 11.39
CA THR A 65 -15.38 11.59 11.72
C THR A 65 -14.97 12.99 11.25
N TYR A 66 -13.69 13.33 11.31
CA TYR A 66 -13.19 14.67 11.01
C TYR A 66 -12.91 14.93 9.52
N LYS A 67 -12.39 13.94 8.79
CA LYS A 67 -11.99 14.06 7.37
C LYS A 67 -12.85 13.22 6.42
N GLY A 68 -13.63 12.27 6.94
CA GLY A 68 -14.50 11.39 6.15
C GLY A 68 -13.82 10.15 5.58
N PHE A 69 -12.56 9.85 5.96
CA PHE A 69 -11.83 8.67 5.47
C PHE A 69 -12.16 7.44 6.31
N VAL A 70 -12.62 6.35 5.71
CA VAL A 70 -12.96 5.11 6.45
C VAL A 70 -11.73 4.57 7.19
N VAL A 71 -11.88 4.10 8.43
CA VAL A 71 -10.78 3.59 9.27
C VAL A 71 -9.90 2.57 8.56
N LYS A 72 -10.50 1.62 7.83
CA LYS A 72 -9.77 0.56 7.11
C LYS A 72 -8.78 1.13 6.08
N ASN A 73 -9.11 2.30 5.53
CA ASN A 73 -8.35 3.01 4.50
C ASN A 73 -7.24 3.90 5.10
N GLN A 74 -7.03 3.90 6.41
CA GLN A 74 -6.06 4.78 7.07
C GLN A 74 -4.81 4.01 7.52
N LYS A 75 -3.65 4.41 7.00
CA LYS A 75 -2.32 4.04 7.49
C LYS A 75 -1.71 5.26 8.18
N LEU A 76 -1.38 5.13 9.46
CA LEU A 76 -0.81 6.23 10.25
C LEU A 76 0.67 5.96 10.45
N VAL A 77 1.50 6.96 10.17
CA VAL A 77 2.95 6.89 10.32
C VAL A 77 3.42 8.04 11.20
N CYS A 78 4.21 7.75 12.23
CA CYS A 78 4.78 8.76 13.13
C CYS A 78 6.29 8.53 13.26
N GLY A 79 7.09 9.57 13.02
CA GLY A 79 8.55 9.50 13.16
C GLY A 79 9.21 8.40 12.30
N GLY A 80 8.63 8.09 11.15
CA GLY A 80 9.11 7.00 10.29
C GLY A 80 8.67 5.59 10.72
N ARG A 81 7.91 5.43 11.81
CA ARG A 81 7.32 4.14 12.20
C ARG A 81 5.83 4.10 11.88
N GLU A 82 5.37 3.00 11.28
CA GLU A 82 3.93 2.77 11.13
C GLU A 82 3.26 2.42 12.46
N LEU A 83 2.12 3.06 12.71
CA LEU A 83 1.20 2.70 13.80
C LEU A 83 0.27 1.56 13.34
N ALA A 84 0.84 0.37 13.12
CA ALA A 84 0.17 -0.75 12.44
C ALA A 84 -0.88 -1.47 13.31
N ARG A 85 -0.65 -1.53 14.63
CA ARG A 85 -1.47 -2.31 15.59
C ARG A 85 -2.65 -1.49 16.14
N SER A 86 -3.86 -1.77 15.65
CA SER A 86 -5.10 -1.05 15.99
C SER A 86 -5.39 -0.93 17.49
N ASN A 87 -5.12 -1.99 18.27
CA ASN A 87 -5.39 -2.04 19.72
C ASN A 87 -4.29 -1.39 20.58
N SER A 88 -3.15 -1.03 20.00
CA SER A 88 -2.06 -0.39 20.76
C SER A 88 -2.36 1.09 21.00
N LEU A 89 -1.81 1.65 22.08
CA LEU A 89 -2.04 3.05 22.45
C LEU A 89 -1.05 3.96 21.74
N LEU A 90 -1.43 5.23 21.49
CA LEU A 90 -0.53 6.23 20.91
C LEU A 90 0.79 6.36 21.70
N ARG A 91 0.71 6.39 23.03
CA ARG A 91 1.89 6.46 23.90
C ARG A 91 2.82 5.26 23.77
N ASP A 92 2.29 4.08 23.40
CA ASP A 92 3.12 2.87 23.27
C ASP A 92 4.00 2.93 22.01
N TYR A 93 3.61 3.73 21.03
CA TYR A 93 4.44 4.07 19.87
C TYR A 93 5.35 5.30 20.12
N GLY A 94 5.34 5.86 21.32
CA GLY A 94 6.10 7.07 21.65
C GLY A 94 5.52 8.36 21.07
N VAL A 95 4.26 8.37 20.64
CA VAL A 95 3.60 9.59 20.15
C VAL A 95 3.39 10.56 21.31
N ALA A 96 3.94 11.76 21.17
CA ALA A 96 3.88 12.84 22.15
C ALA A 96 3.21 14.11 21.58
N ASP A 97 3.01 15.10 22.45
CA ASP A 97 2.51 16.42 22.07
C ASP A 97 3.41 17.06 20.98
N GLY A 98 2.77 17.63 19.96
CA GLY A 98 3.42 18.24 18.81
C GLY A 98 3.91 17.27 17.73
N ASN A 99 3.75 15.95 17.90
CA ASN A 99 4.17 14.99 16.88
C ASN A 99 3.33 15.07 15.60
N VAL A 100 3.96 14.75 14.47
CA VAL A 100 3.32 14.69 13.15
C VAL A 100 2.93 13.25 12.85
N LEU A 101 1.64 13.00 12.67
CA LEU A 101 1.11 11.76 12.15
C LEU A 101 0.84 11.93 10.65
N HIS A 102 1.63 11.27 9.83
CA HIS A 102 1.38 11.17 8.40
C HIS A 102 0.24 10.16 8.17
N LEU A 103 -0.89 10.64 7.68
CA LEU A 103 -1.99 9.81 7.23
C LEU A 103 -1.78 9.50 5.75
N VAL A 104 -1.44 8.24 5.52
CA VAL A 104 -1.35 7.62 4.20
C VAL A 104 -2.66 6.88 3.97
N LEU A 105 -3.35 7.21 2.89
CA LEU A 105 -4.61 6.57 2.57
C LEU A 105 -4.33 5.31 1.73
N LYS A 106 -4.83 4.16 2.19
CA LYS A 106 -5.03 2.96 1.37
C LYS A 106 -6.38 3.15 0.71
N LEU A 107 -6.45 3.23 -0.62
CA LEU A 107 -7.70 3.58 -1.29
C LEU A 107 -8.03 2.52 -2.32
N SER A 108 -8.14 1.26 -1.90
CA SER A 108 -8.56 0.11 -2.71
C SER A 108 -9.92 0.28 -3.45
N ASP A 109 -10.48 1.48 -3.41
CA ASP A 109 -11.74 1.92 -3.95
C ASP A 109 -11.66 3.24 -4.75
N LEU A 110 -10.51 3.85 -5.07
CA LEU A 110 -10.56 5.04 -5.96
C LEU A 110 -10.91 4.65 -7.40
N GLN A 111 -12.14 4.92 -7.80
CA GLN A 111 -12.54 4.94 -9.21
C GLN A 111 -12.08 6.25 -9.86
N LEU A 112 -11.44 6.11 -11.01
CA LEU A 112 -11.15 7.25 -11.89
C LEU A 112 -12.45 7.64 -12.59
N ILE A 113 -12.84 8.91 -12.48
CA ILE A 113 -13.96 9.48 -13.24
C ILE A 113 -13.45 10.64 -14.10
N ASN A 114 -13.93 10.72 -15.33
CA ASN A 114 -13.64 11.84 -16.21
C ASN A 114 -14.77 12.86 -16.09
N VAL A 115 -14.45 14.04 -15.58
CA VAL A 115 -15.40 15.14 -15.47
C VAL A 115 -15.20 16.10 -16.62
N ARG A 116 -16.17 16.18 -17.53
CA ARG A 116 -16.16 17.18 -18.59
C ARG A 116 -17.03 18.36 -18.19
N THR A 117 -16.41 19.53 -18.11
CA THR A 117 -17.12 20.77 -17.79
C THR A 117 -17.77 21.39 -19.02
N PHE A 118 -18.74 22.29 -18.80
CA PHE A 118 -19.38 23.05 -19.88
C PHE A 118 -18.40 23.90 -20.72
N CYS A 119 -17.26 24.34 -20.16
CA CYS A 119 -16.22 25.04 -20.93
C CYS A 119 -15.35 24.09 -21.78
N GLY A 120 -15.71 22.81 -21.87
CA GLY A 120 -15.01 21.81 -22.66
C GLY A 120 -13.73 21.29 -22.01
N LYS A 121 -13.44 21.68 -20.76
CA LYS A 121 -12.27 21.19 -20.02
C LYS A 121 -12.58 19.84 -19.41
N GLU A 122 -11.72 18.86 -19.66
CA GLU A 122 -11.78 17.56 -19.03
C GLU A 122 -10.88 17.54 -17.79
N LEU A 123 -11.42 17.01 -16.70
CA LEU A 123 -10.78 16.90 -15.40
C LEU A 123 -10.92 15.46 -14.93
N THR A 124 -9.80 14.77 -14.82
CA THR A 124 -9.78 13.42 -14.25
C THR A 124 -9.73 13.50 -12.73
N LEU A 125 -10.73 12.91 -12.07
CA LEU A 125 -10.83 12.87 -10.62
C LEU A 125 -10.78 11.43 -10.13
N HIS A 126 -10.03 11.21 -9.05
CA HIS A 126 -10.10 9.97 -8.30
C HIS A 126 -11.23 10.14 -7.28
N VAL A 127 -12.21 9.26 -7.28
CA VAL A 127 -13.37 9.27 -6.38
C VAL A 127 -13.48 7.91 -5.71
N GLU A 128 -13.61 7.89 -4.39
CA GLU A 128 -13.75 6.64 -3.63
C GLU A 128 -15.07 5.95 -4.03
N ARG A 129 -15.07 4.62 -4.18
CA ARG A 129 -16.27 3.80 -4.36
C ARG A 129 -17.17 3.95 -3.14
N GLY A 130 -18.48 3.92 -3.38
CA GLY A 130 -19.50 4.18 -2.37
C GLY A 130 -19.67 5.64 -1.98
N ARG A 131 -18.98 6.60 -2.64
CA ARG A 131 -19.29 8.03 -2.49
C ARG A 131 -20.45 8.42 -3.39
N ASP A 132 -21.11 9.50 -3.00
CA ASP A 132 -22.25 10.05 -3.72
C ASP A 132 -21.84 11.18 -4.69
N VAL A 133 -22.75 11.57 -5.56
CA VAL A 133 -22.57 12.66 -6.53
C VAL A 133 -22.29 14.00 -5.81
N GLY A 134 -22.87 14.23 -4.63
CA GLY A 134 -22.62 15.41 -3.81
C GLY A 134 -21.14 15.56 -3.40
N TYR A 135 -20.48 14.46 -3.04
CA TYR A 135 -19.05 14.44 -2.75
C TYR A 135 -18.20 14.82 -3.98
N VAL A 136 -18.57 14.34 -5.16
CA VAL A 136 -17.87 14.67 -6.42
C VAL A 136 -17.96 16.17 -6.72
N LYS A 137 -19.14 16.77 -6.57
CA LYS A 137 -19.36 18.23 -6.70
C LYS A 137 -18.43 19.03 -5.78
N GLN A 138 -18.35 18.63 -4.52
CA GLN A 138 -17.44 19.26 -3.54
C GLN A 138 -15.96 19.13 -3.93
N LYS A 139 -15.55 17.99 -4.49
CA LYS A 139 -14.17 17.73 -4.92
C LYS A 139 -13.78 18.58 -6.13
N ILE A 140 -14.70 18.76 -7.08
CA ILE A 140 -14.52 19.65 -8.24
C ILE A 140 -14.37 21.11 -7.78
N ALA A 141 -15.28 21.56 -6.91
CA ALA A 141 -15.28 22.93 -6.38
C ALA A 141 -13.99 23.27 -5.64
N LYS A 142 -13.39 22.32 -4.91
CA LYS A 142 -12.10 22.50 -4.24
C LYS A 142 -10.90 22.52 -5.18
N LYS A 143 -10.96 21.81 -6.33
CA LYS A 143 -9.84 21.70 -7.27
C LYS A 143 -9.79 22.80 -8.32
N GLY A 144 -10.91 23.42 -8.69
CA GLY A 144 -10.90 24.53 -9.62
C GLY A 144 -11.01 25.88 -8.95
N LYS A 145 -10.03 26.74 -9.16
CA LYS A 145 -10.00 28.14 -8.67
C LYS A 145 -11.09 29.05 -9.26
N GLU A 146 -11.94 28.56 -10.17
CA GLU A 146 -12.95 29.34 -10.91
C GLU A 146 -14.40 28.95 -10.58
N PHE A 147 -14.64 28.07 -9.59
CA PHE A 147 -15.97 27.52 -9.30
C PHE A 147 -16.54 28.11 -8.01
N PHE A 148 -17.69 28.80 -8.09
CA PHE A 148 -18.44 29.33 -6.95
C PHE A 148 -19.84 28.70 -6.88
N ASP A 149 -20.26 28.42 -5.63
CA ASP A 149 -21.50 27.81 -5.12
C ASP A 149 -21.88 26.38 -5.57
N LEU A 150 -22.12 25.52 -4.56
CA LEU A 150 -22.49 24.11 -4.70
C LEU A 150 -23.95 23.90 -5.13
N GLU A 151 -24.81 24.89 -4.87
CA GLU A 151 -26.27 24.78 -5.07
C GLU A 151 -26.69 24.97 -6.55
N GLU A 152 -25.82 25.50 -7.42
CA GLU A 152 -26.11 25.73 -8.85
C GLU A 152 -25.49 24.67 -9.79
N GLN A 153 -24.96 23.56 -9.25
CA GLN A 153 -24.26 22.53 -10.01
C GLN A 153 -25.20 21.38 -10.42
N GLU A 154 -25.35 21.14 -11.73
CA GLU A 154 -26.06 19.97 -12.26
C GLU A 154 -25.05 18.95 -12.83
N VAL A 155 -25.18 17.69 -12.41
CA VAL A 155 -24.34 16.58 -12.86
C VAL A 155 -25.20 15.67 -13.73
N VAL A 156 -24.70 15.34 -14.93
CA VAL A 156 -25.39 14.52 -15.94
C VAL A 156 -24.46 13.40 -16.39
N CYS A 157 -24.99 12.18 -16.49
CA CYS A 157 -24.29 11.02 -17.09
C CYS A 157 -25.22 10.39 -18.13
N ASP A 158 -24.72 10.13 -19.35
CA ASP A 158 -25.48 9.54 -20.46
C ASP A 158 -26.83 10.22 -20.77
N GLY A 159 -26.93 11.53 -20.50
CA GLY A 159 -28.14 12.32 -20.69
C GLY A 159 -29.13 12.30 -19.52
N GLU A 160 -28.86 11.54 -18.45
CA GLU A 160 -29.66 11.53 -17.23
C GLU A 160 -29.10 12.45 -16.14
N ARG A 161 -29.97 13.26 -15.53
CA ARG A 161 -29.61 14.08 -14.36
C ARG A 161 -29.42 13.19 -13.14
N LEU A 162 -28.30 13.38 -12.44
CA LEU A 162 -27.98 12.63 -11.23
C LEU A 162 -28.32 13.43 -9.97
N GLU A 163 -28.92 12.77 -8.99
CA GLU A 163 -29.19 13.31 -7.67
C GLU A 163 -27.96 13.21 -6.77
N ASP A 164 -27.81 14.15 -5.83
CA ASP A 164 -26.63 14.25 -4.97
C ASP A 164 -26.39 13.02 -4.11
N GLN A 165 -27.45 12.28 -3.77
CA GLN A 165 -27.43 11.09 -2.92
C GLN A 165 -27.16 9.80 -3.71
N ARG A 166 -27.14 9.87 -5.06
CA ARG A 166 -26.88 8.70 -5.91
C ARG A 166 -25.42 8.32 -5.78
N LEU A 167 -25.15 7.03 -5.54
CA LEU A 167 -23.80 6.52 -5.40
C LEU A 167 -23.10 6.46 -6.76
N ILE A 168 -21.82 6.77 -6.76
CA ILE A 168 -20.97 6.74 -7.96
C ILE A 168 -20.84 5.31 -8.50
N ASP A 169 -20.88 4.31 -7.64
CA ASP A 169 -20.89 2.88 -8.01
C ASP A 169 -22.10 2.50 -8.86
N ASP A 170 -23.24 3.16 -8.62
CA ASP A 170 -24.49 2.93 -9.38
C ASP A 170 -24.49 3.63 -10.75
N ILE A 171 -23.57 4.57 -10.94
CA ILE A 171 -23.43 5.41 -12.14
C ILE A 171 -22.31 4.83 -13.03
N CYS A 172 -21.18 4.46 -12.42
CA CYS A 172 -19.94 4.13 -13.11
C CYS A 172 -19.65 2.62 -13.03
N LYS A 173 -20.43 1.80 -13.75
CA LYS A 173 -20.27 0.33 -13.76
C LYS A 173 -18.96 -0.17 -14.42
N HIS A 174 -18.28 0.71 -15.15
CA HIS A 174 -16.98 0.48 -15.79
C HIS A 174 -16.03 1.65 -15.46
N ASN A 175 -14.71 1.41 -15.47
CA ASN A 175 -13.68 2.38 -15.08
C ASN A 175 -13.56 3.63 -16.00
N ASP A 176 -14.37 3.73 -17.06
CA ASP A 176 -14.31 4.78 -18.09
C ASP A 176 -15.52 5.74 -18.08
N ALA A 177 -16.32 5.78 -17.01
CA ALA A 177 -17.51 6.63 -16.96
C ALA A 177 -17.17 8.14 -17.04
N VAL A 178 -17.80 8.84 -17.99
CA VAL A 178 -17.66 10.28 -18.21
C VAL A 178 -18.84 10.99 -17.55
N ILE A 179 -18.57 11.77 -16.51
CA ILE A 179 -19.56 12.60 -15.82
C ILE A 179 -19.52 14.01 -16.42
N HIS A 180 -20.61 14.44 -17.05
CA HIS A 180 -20.74 15.79 -17.57
C HIS A 180 -21.24 16.73 -16.49
N LEU A 181 -20.43 17.74 -16.13
CA LEU A 181 -20.85 18.79 -15.19
C LEU A 181 -21.34 20.01 -15.98
N LEU A 182 -22.62 20.33 -15.77
CA LEU A 182 -23.22 21.56 -16.28
C LEU A 182 -23.30 22.59 -15.15
N VAL A 183 -22.61 23.72 -15.32
CA VAL A 183 -22.71 24.89 -14.43
C VAL A 183 -23.50 25.96 -15.16
N ARG A 184 -24.69 26.31 -14.67
CA ARG A 184 -25.50 27.41 -15.24
C ARG A 184 -25.30 28.67 -14.41
N LYS A 185 -24.99 29.79 -15.07
CA LYS A 185 -25.13 31.12 -14.45
C LYS A 185 -26.62 31.47 -14.47
N SER A 186 -27.20 31.84 -13.33
CA SER A 186 -28.44 32.62 -13.36
C SER A 186 -28.11 33.98 -13.97
N ALA A 187 -28.37 34.16 -15.27
CA ALA A 187 -28.36 35.47 -15.88
C ALA A 187 -29.42 36.30 -15.15
N LYS A 188 -29.01 37.29 -14.35
CA LYS A 188 -29.93 38.31 -13.83
C LYS A 188 -30.42 39.12 -15.02
N VAL A 189 -31.47 38.64 -15.67
CA VAL A 189 -32.25 39.39 -16.66
C VAL A 189 -32.91 40.54 -15.90
N ARG A 190 -32.33 41.73 -15.97
CA ARG A 190 -33.11 42.95 -15.71
C ARG A 190 -33.88 43.26 -16.99
N ALA A 191 -35.12 42.78 -17.06
CA ALA A 191 -36.07 43.29 -18.03
C ALA A 191 -36.38 44.75 -17.68
N LYS A 192 -36.08 45.69 -18.58
CA LYS A 192 -36.78 46.98 -18.62
C LYS A 192 -37.96 46.79 -19.57
N PRO A 193 -39.20 47.10 -19.14
CA PRO A 193 -40.36 46.96 -20.02
C PRO A 193 -40.31 48.06 -21.08
N VAL A 194 -40.33 47.67 -22.35
CA VAL A 194 -40.75 48.51 -23.47
C VAL A 194 -41.74 47.68 -24.28
N GLU A 195 -42.83 48.33 -24.69
CA GLU A 195 -44.06 47.71 -25.20
C GLU A 195 -43.81 46.66 -26.29
N LYS A 196 -44.38 45.46 -26.06
CA LYS A 196 -44.60 44.34 -26.99
C LYS A 196 -43.51 44.16 -28.07
N ASN A 197 -42.34 43.68 -27.67
CA ASN A 197 -41.45 42.69 -28.32
C ASN A 197 -40.04 42.79 -27.69
N PHE A 198 -39.44 41.67 -27.24
CA PHE A 198 -38.05 41.67 -26.74
C PHE A 198 -37.10 41.17 -27.84
N GLU A 199 -36.16 42.01 -28.26
CA GLU A 199 -35.02 41.65 -29.11
C GLU A 199 -33.81 41.33 -28.19
N LEU A 200 -33.22 40.15 -28.35
CA LEU A 200 -32.02 39.71 -27.63
C LEU A 200 -30.85 39.66 -28.62
N SER A 201 -29.83 40.49 -28.42
CA SER A 201 -28.54 40.37 -29.12
C SER A 201 -27.47 39.85 -28.16
N ILE A 202 -26.70 38.86 -28.62
CA ILE A 202 -25.53 38.32 -27.92
C ILE A 202 -24.35 38.44 -28.88
N VAL A 203 -23.35 39.24 -28.49
CA VAL A 203 -22.07 39.33 -29.20
C VAL A 203 -21.10 38.33 -28.58
N ALA A 204 -20.62 37.36 -29.37
CA ALA A 204 -19.56 36.43 -28.99
C ALA A 204 -18.19 36.91 -29.54
N PRO A 205 -17.07 36.71 -28.82
CA PRO A 205 -15.73 36.93 -29.36
C PRO A 205 -15.31 35.75 -30.24
N GLN A 206 -14.80 36.06 -31.43
CA GLN A 206 -14.28 35.11 -32.44
C GLN A 206 -12.89 34.58 -32.01
N VAL A 207 -12.65 33.27 -32.17
CA VAL A 207 -11.31 32.67 -32.23
C VAL A 207 -11.18 31.92 -33.54
N ASN A 208 -10.20 32.33 -34.36
CA ASN A 208 -9.97 31.87 -35.72
C ASN A 208 -9.36 30.46 -35.79
N ASP A 209 -9.94 29.64 -36.67
CA ASP A 209 -9.34 28.45 -37.26
C ASP A 209 -8.17 28.80 -38.21
N ARG A 210 -7.11 27.97 -38.20
CA ARG A 210 -6.29 27.70 -39.38
C ARG A 210 -5.84 26.23 -39.41
N VAL A 211 -6.31 25.53 -40.44
CA VAL A 211 -5.89 24.21 -40.92
C VAL A 211 -4.79 24.37 -41.98
N ASN A 212 -3.87 23.40 -42.06
CA ASN A 212 -3.21 22.84 -43.27
C ASN A 212 -2.45 21.56 -42.78
N GLY A 213 -2.76 20.32 -43.23
CA GLY A 213 -2.35 19.67 -44.50
C GLY A 213 -0.88 19.23 -44.40
N GLU A 214 -0.41 17.99 -44.59
CA GLU A 214 -0.77 16.87 -45.49
C GLU A 214 -0.19 15.51 -45.01
N ASN A 215 -0.59 14.45 -45.73
CA ASN A 215 -0.35 13.01 -45.53
C ASN A 215 1.11 12.53 -45.67
N ASP A 216 1.44 11.39 -45.04
CA ASP A 216 2.02 10.25 -45.78
C ASP A 216 1.86 8.91 -45.04
N LYS A 217 1.35 7.92 -45.77
CA LYS A 217 1.28 6.50 -45.40
C LYS A 217 2.56 5.79 -45.84
N LYS A 218 3.14 4.91 -45.03
CA LYS A 218 3.93 3.76 -45.54
C LYS A 218 3.93 2.57 -44.59
N HIS A 219 3.92 1.40 -45.24
CA HIS A 219 3.69 0.05 -44.75
C HIS A 219 4.76 -0.51 -43.81
N CYS A 220 4.32 -1.48 -42.99
CA CYS A 220 5.10 -2.42 -42.21
C CYS A 220 6.01 -3.30 -43.08
N ASP A 221 7.19 -3.64 -42.57
CA ASP A 221 7.82 -4.93 -42.87
C ASP A 221 8.62 -5.45 -41.65
N VAL A 222 8.57 -6.76 -41.46
CA VAL A 222 9.11 -7.53 -40.34
C VAL A 222 10.55 -7.94 -40.66
N GLY A 223 11.49 -7.77 -39.73
CA GLY A 223 12.84 -8.30 -39.90
C GLY A 223 13.75 -8.08 -38.70
N GLU A 224 14.23 -9.21 -38.15
CA GLU A 224 15.24 -9.33 -37.10
C GLU A 224 16.45 -8.41 -37.32
N HIS A 225 16.95 -7.76 -36.27
CA HIS A 225 18.38 -7.75 -35.89
C HIS A 225 18.65 -6.86 -34.67
N TYR A 226 19.03 -7.50 -33.56
CA TYR A 226 19.72 -6.86 -32.44
C TYR A 226 20.96 -6.10 -32.92
N ARG A 227 21.06 -4.80 -32.60
CA ARG A 227 22.33 -4.08 -32.56
C ARG A 227 22.51 -3.31 -31.26
N ARG A 228 23.20 -3.96 -30.33
CA ARG A 228 24.04 -3.38 -29.28
C ARG A 228 24.97 -2.30 -29.86
N ARG A 229 25.10 -1.13 -29.21
CA ARG A 229 26.35 -0.32 -29.15
C ARG A 229 26.34 0.70 -28.00
N GLU A 230 27.14 0.37 -26.99
CA GLU A 230 27.98 1.13 -26.03
C GLU A 230 27.68 2.60 -25.64
N PHE A 231 27.63 2.79 -24.33
CA PHE A 231 27.58 4.06 -23.59
C PHE A 231 28.98 4.63 -23.28
N LYS A 232 29.08 5.97 -23.20
CA LYS A 232 30.05 6.68 -22.34
C LYS A 232 29.35 7.77 -21.54
N VAL A 233 29.56 7.73 -20.23
CA VAL A 233 29.21 8.76 -19.25
C VAL A 233 30.27 9.86 -19.33
N ASP A 234 29.91 11.05 -19.82
CA ASP A 234 30.55 12.36 -19.58
C ASP A 234 29.85 13.43 -20.45
N GLY A 235 28.72 13.96 -19.96
CA GLY A 235 28.21 15.28 -20.35
C GLY A 235 27.67 15.47 -21.78
N LYS A 236 26.85 14.55 -22.32
CA LYS A 236 26.05 14.82 -23.53
C LYS A 236 24.57 14.50 -23.35
N ILE A 237 23.75 15.44 -23.82
CA ILE A 237 22.28 15.45 -23.79
C ILE A 237 21.73 14.30 -24.65
N LEU A 238 20.87 13.47 -24.07
CA LEU A 238 20.13 12.40 -24.75
C LEU A 238 19.03 12.99 -25.66
N PRO A 239 18.77 12.43 -26.85
CA PRO A 239 17.65 12.86 -27.68
C PRO A 239 16.29 12.44 -27.07
N ALA A 240 15.26 13.23 -27.36
CA ALA A 240 14.01 13.35 -26.60
C ALA A 240 13.00 12.17 -26.66
N ARG A 241 13.40 10.92 -26.95
CA ARG A 241 12.45 9.80 -27.09
C ARG A 241 12.98 8.39 -26.78
N GLU A 242 14.05 8.24 -25.99
CA GLU A 242 14.52 6.89 -25.63
C GLU A 242 13.79 6.35 -24.39
N VAL A 243 12.83 5.45 -24.62
CA VAL A 243 12.24 4.61 -23.57
C VAL A 243 13.28 3.56 -23.16
N LEU A 244 13.63 3.53 -21.87
CA LEU A 244 14.49 2.50 -21.29
C LEU A 244 13.66 1.65 -20.34
N LEU A 245 13.53 0.36 -20.63
CA LEU A 245 13.04 -0.65 -19.71
C LEU A 245 13.86 -1.93 -19.90
N GLU A 246 14.72 -2.24 -18.94
CA GLU A 246 15.64 -3.38 -19.04
C GLU A 246 15.59 -4.25 -17.78
N PRO A 247 15.37 -5.58 -17.91
CA PRO A 247 15.47 -6.48 -16.78
C PRO A 247 16.92 -6.56 -16.26
N ILE A 248 17.09 -6.51 -14.93
CA ILE A 248 18.39 -6.64 -14.29
C ILE A 248 18.70 -8.12 -14.07
N ILE A 249 19.62 -8.65 -14.87
CA ILE A 249 20.09 -10.03 -14.77
C ILE A 249 21.49 -10.02 -14.17
N VAL A 250 21.59 -10.33 -12.87
CA VAL A 250 22.89 -10.36 -12.16
C VAL A 250 23.71 -11.58 -12.57
N ASN A 251 23.07 -12.75 -12.63
CA ASN A 251 23.71 -13.99 -13.05
C ASN A 251 23.37 -14.32 -14.51
N PRO A 252 24.35 -14.32 -15.44
CA PRO A 252 24.10 -14.59 -16.86
C PRO A 252 23.51 -15.97 -17.16
N LYS A 253 23.59 -16.92 -16.21
CA LYS A 253 22.98 -18.25 -16.36
C LYS A 253 21.47 -18.24 -16.11
N THR A 254 20.93 -17.18 -15.52
CA THR A 254 19.51 -17.04 -15.26
C THR A 254 18.74 -16.93 -16.57
N LYS A 255 17.79 -17.84 -16.76
CA LYS A 255 16.80 -17.75 -17.84
C LYS A 255 15.53 -17.11 -17.29
N LEU A 256 15.08 -16.04 -17.92
CA LEU A 256 13.80 -15.43 -17.56
C LEU A 256 12.65 -16.29 -18.14
N PRO A 257 11.62 -16.59 -17.33
CA PRO A 257 10.39 -17.22 -17.80
C PRO A 257 9.72 -16.37 -18.88
N SER A 258 8.96 -17.01 -19.77
CA SER A 258 8.21 -16.27 -20.80
C SER A 258 7.22 -15.30 -20.15
N VAL A 259 6.59 -15.69 -19.03
CA VAL A 259 5.63 -14.80 -18.33
C VAL A 259 6.26 -13.50 -17.82
N VAL A 260 7.56 -13.49 -17.53
CA VAL A 260 8.29 -12.26 -17.14
C VAL A 260 8.66 -11.46 -18.38
N TRP A 261 9.10 -12.13 -19.46
CA TRP A 261 9.36 -11.47 -20.74
C TRP A 261 8.13 -10.80 -21.31
N ASP A 262 6.99 -11.49 -21.32
CA ASP A 262 5.71 -10.97 -21.80
C ASP A 262 5.34 -9.70 -21.02
N MET A 263 5.43 -9.74 -19.69
CA MET A 263 5.19 -8.56 -18.84
C MET A 263 6.13 -7.40 -19.17
N VAL A 264 7.44 -7.64 -19.33
CA VAL A 264 8.42 -6.60 -19.64
C VAL A 264 8.17 -6.01 -21.04
N ASN A 265 7.88 -6.85 -22.04
CA ASN A 265 7.60 -6.43 -23.40
C ASN A 265 6.30 -5.63 -23.48
N ASP A 266 5.21 -6.09 -22.86
CA ASP A 266 3.94 -5.36 -22.81
C ASP A 266 4.11 -3.98 -22.17
N THR A 267 4.94 -3.91 -21.12
CA THR A 267 5.28 -2.65 -20.43
C THR A 267 6.10 -1.72 -21.34
N PHE A 268 7.09 -2.28 -22.04
CA PHE A 268 7.91 -1.53 -22.99
C PHE A 268 7.06 -0.96 -24.13
N ASP A 269 6.20 -1.78 -24.74
CA ASP A 269 5.32 -1.40 -25.85
C ASP A 269 4.37 -0.27 -25.44
N GLY A 270 3.86 -0.28 -24.20
CA GLY A 270 3.09 0.81 -23.64
C GLY A 270 3.86 2.12 -23.56
N LEU A 271 5.08 2.08 -23.02
CA LEU A 271 5.95 3.25 -22.92
C LEU A 271 6.37 3.78 -24.29
N ASP A 272 6.73 2.90 -25.23
CA ASP A 272 7.14 3.25 -26.60
C ASP A 272 5.99 3.88 -27.40
N SER A 273 4.76 3.43 -27.12
CA SER A 273 3.53 4.03 -27.66
C SER A 273 3.20 5.42 -27.06
N GLY A 274 4.00 5.90 -26.11
CA GLY A 274 3.79 7.18 -25.42
C GLY A 274 2.77 7.13 -24.29
N ASN A 275 2.38 5.94 -23.82
CA ASN A 275 1.50 5.79 -22.67
C ASN A 275 2.34 5.90 -21.39
N PHE A 276 2.17 7.01 -20.68
CA PHE A 276 2.99 7.30 -19.51
C PHE A 276 2.53 6.53 -18.26
N PRO A 277 3.46 6.19 -17.35
CA PRO A 277 3.13 5.56 -16.08
C PRO A 277 2.14 6.40 -15.26
N VAL A 278 1.14 5.74 -14.67
CA VAL A 278 0.14 6.36 -13.79
C VAL A 278 0.55 6.13 -12.33
N ARG A 279 0.99 7.17 -11.64
CA ARG A 279 1.37 7.07 -10.24
C ARG A 279 0.15 6.79 -9.36
N SER A 280 0.24 5.73 -8.55
CA SER A 280 -0.71 5.48 -7.47
C SER A 280 -0.67 6.62 -6.45
N LEU A 281 -1.83 7.09 -6.04
CA LEU A 281 -1.97 8.02 -4.92
C LEU A 281 -1.96 7.29 -3.56
N GLU A 282 -1.98 5.96 -3.58
CA GLU A 282 -2.08 5.10 -2.42
C GLU A 282 -0.73 4.53 -2.01
N GLY A 283 -0.69 4.08 -0.76
CA GLY A 283 0.51 3.48 -0.19
C GLY A 283 1.54 4.52 0.23
N THR A 284 2.63 4.05 0.82
CA THR A 284 3.63 4.88 1.52
C THR A 284 4.78 5.33 0.63
N GLY A 285 4.89 4.78 -0.58
CA GLY A 285 5.99 5.03 -1.53
C GLY A 285 5.50 5.28 -2.94
N GLY A 286 6.43 5.36 -3.89
CA GLY A 286 6.13 5.44 -5.31
C GLY A 286 5.73 4.09 -5.88
N ALA A 287 4.51 4.00 -6.40
CA ALA A 287 4.04 2.86 -7.19
C ALA A 287 3.40 3.39 -8.47
N TYR A 288 3.71 2.79 -9.61
CA TYR A 288 3.31 3.27 -10.92
C TYR A 288 2.63 2.16 -11.71
N PHE A 289 1.38 2.35 -12.07
CA PHE A 289 0.69 1.47 -12.99
C PHE A 289 1.17 1.75 -14.42
N MET A 290 1.65 0.71 -15.07
CA MET A 290 2.15 0.77 -16.43
C MET A 290 1.04 0.32 -17.37
N LEU A 291 0.86 1.05 -18.47
CA LEU A 291 -0.19 0.81 -19.45
C LEU A 291 0.31 -0.09 -20.58
N ASP A 292 -0.59 -0.78 -21.25
CA ASP A 292 -0.33 -1.45 -22.53
C ASP A 292 -0.15 -0.44 -23.67
N SER A 293 0.17 -0.94 -24.88
CA SER A 293 0.28 -0.11 -26.09
C SER A 293 -1.02 0.62 -26.45
N SER A 294 -2.18 0.09 -26.04
CA SER A 294 -3.47 0.75 -26.27
C SER A 294 -3.76 1.90 -25.30
N GLY A 295 -3.05 1.99 -24.18
CA GLY A 295 -3.28 2.97 -23.12
C GLY A 295 -4.53 2.71 -22.29
N LYS A 296 -5.15 1.53 -22.42
CA LYS A 296 -6.46 1.22 -21.79
C LYS A 296 -6.36 0.21 -20.66
N ARG A 297 -5.30 -0.62 -20.63
CA ARG A 297 -5.16 -1.69 -19.65
C ARG A 297 -3.86 -1.53 -18.89
N TYR A 298 -3.90 -1.83 -17.59
CA TYR A 298 -2.69 -1.95 -16.79
C TYR A 298 -2.05 -3.31 -17.03
N VAL A 299 -0.73 -3.31 -17.28
CA VAL A 299 0.05 -4.53 -17.57
C VAL A 299 1.00 -4.89 -16.43
N SER A 300 1.51 -3.88 -15.73
CA SER A 300 2.44 -4.06 -14.62
C SER A 300 2.39 -2.90 -13.63
N VAL A 301 2.99 -3.11 -12.46
CA VAL A 301 3.19 -2.10 -11.42
C VAL A 301 4.69 -1.98 -11.18
N PHE A 302 5.24 -0.78 -11.36
CA PHE A 302 6.64 -0.47 -11.09
C PHE A 302 6.78 0.26 -9.76
N LYS A 303 7.66 -0.22 -8.88
CA LYS A 303 7.97 0.38 -7.57
C LYS A 303 9.46 0.74 -7.50
N PRO A 304 9.85 2.02 -7.70
CA PRO A 304 11.23 2.46 -7.62
C PRO A 304 11.80 2.42 -6.20
N ILE A 305 13.03 1.92 -6.07
CA ILE A 305 13.79 1.83 -4.82
C ILE A 305 13.97 3.20 -4.16
N ASP A 306 14.27 4.23 -4.95
CA ASP A 306 14.53 5.59 -4.46
C ASP A 306 13.25 6.34 -4.07
N GLU A 307 12.08 5.79 -4.37
CA GLU A 307 10.77 6.32 -4.01
C GLU A 307 10.08 5.52 -2.90
N GLU A 308 10.76 4.53 -2.32
CA GLU A 308 10.27 3.77 -1.17
C GLU A 308 9.95 4.70 0.02
N PRO A 309 9.17 4.22 1.00
CA PRO A 309 8.91 4.96 2.23
C PRO A 309 10.22 5.37 2.89
N MET A 310 10.33 6.66 3.24
CA MET A 310 11.53 7.26 3.82
C MET A 310 12.77 7.28 2.91
N ALA A 311 12.63 6.95 1.63
CA ALA A 311 13.67 7.14 0.62
C ALA A 311 13.79 8.60 0.18
N VAL A 312 14.94 8.95 -0.41
CA VAL A 312 15.30 10.33 -0.79
C VAL A 312 14.30 10.99 -1.75
N ASN A 313 13.69 10.20 -2.65
CA ASN A 313 12.73 10.69 -3.64
C ASN A 313 11.31 10.21 -3.34
N ASN A 314 10.98 9.93 -2.08
CA ASN A 314 9.63 9.52 -1.68
C ASN A 314 8.57 10.55 -2.10
N PRO A 315 7.55 10.17 -2.89
CA PRO A 315 6.55 11.11 -3.40
C PRO A 315 5.51 11.55 -2.34
N GLN A 316 5.45 10.88 -1.19
CA GLN A 316 4.46 11.14 -0.14
C GLN A 316 4.97 12.13 0.94
N GLY A 317 6.21 12.62 0.80
CA GLY A 317 6.80 13.58 1.74
C GLY A 317 7.07 13.01 3.12
N LEU A 318 7.30 11.70 3.22
CA LEU A 318 7.80 11.08 4.45
C LEU A 318 9.23 11.55 4.76
N PRO A 319 9.60 11.68 6.04
CA PRO A 319 10.97 12.03 6.41
C PRO A 319 11.96 10.98 5.92
N VAL A 320 13.12 11.43 5.45
CA VAL A 320 14.20 10.52 5.01
C VAL A 320 14.77 9.77 6.22
N SER A 321 15.01 8.47 6.06
CA SER A 321 15.61 7.64 7.11
C SER A 321 17.04 8.09 7.44
N LEU A 322 17.37 8.18 8.73
CA LEU A 322 18.68 8.64 9.20
C LEU A 322 19.67 7.50 9.43
N ASP A 323 19.16 6.32 9.82
CA ASP A 323 19.92 5.11 10.13
C ASP A 323 19.72 4.00 9.08
N GLY A 324 18.90 4.28 8.05
CA GLY A 324 18.56 3.35 6.98
C GLY A 324 17.42 2.40 7.35
N GLU A 325 16.86 2.47 8.55
CA GLU A 325 15.68 1.70 8.94
C GLU A 325 14.45 2.17 8.15
N GLY A 326 13.68 1.21 7.64
CA GLY A 326 12.44 1.43 6.91
C GLY A 326 11.23 1.60 7.83
N LEU A 327 10.04 1.59 7.22
CA LEU A 327 8.79 1.83 7.93
C LEU A 327 8.44 0.75 8.98
N LYS A 328 8.87 -0.48 8.72
CA LYS A 328 8.72 -1.66 9.60
C LYS A 328 10.06 -2.00 10.24
N LYS A 329 10.06 -2.30 11.53
CA LYS A 329 11.25 -2.73 12.26
C LYS A 329 11.89 -3.94 11.61
N GLY A 330 13.22 -3.91 11.49
CA GLY A 330 14.00 -4.94 10.81
C GLY A 330 13.96 -4.88 9.28
N THR A 331 13.39 -3.84 8.67
CA THR A 331 13.48 -3.61 7.22
C THR A 331 14.33 -2.38 6.93
N ARG A 332 14.98 -2.32 5.76
CA ARG A 332 15.81 -1.19 5.34
C ARG A 332 15.22 -0.46 4.15
N VAL A 333 15.40 0.87 4.13
CA VAL A 333 15.00 1.71 3.00
C VAL A 333 15.81 1.32 1.77
N GLY A 334 15.11 1.12 0.65
CA GLY A 334 15.71 0.75 -0.64
C GLY A 334 15.89 -0.75 -0.83
N GLU A 335 15.42 -1.57 0.11
CA GLU A 335 15.43 -3.03 -0.02
C GLU A 335 14.06 -3.63 -0.36
N GLY A 336 13.00 -2.82 -0.37
CA GLY A 336 11.63 -3.28 -0.63
C GLY A 336 11.48 -3.96 -2.00
N ALA A 337 12.07 -3.38 -3.04
CA ALA A 337 12.05 -3.99 -4.37
C ALA A 337 12.71 -5.39 -4.42
N PHE A 338 13.78 -5.63 -3.65
CA PHE A 338 14.41 -6.94 -3.58
C PHE A 338 13.51 -7.96 -2.88
N ARG A 339 12.81 -7.54 -1.83
CA ARG A 339 11.86 -8.36 -1.06
C ARG A 339 10.64 -8.76 -1.90
N GLU A 340 10.15 -7.85 -2.75
CA GLU A 340 9.09 -8.14 -3.74
C GLU A 340 9.53 -9.23 -4.75
N VAL A 341 10.74 -9.10 -5.29
CA VAL A 341 11.30 -10.10 -6.22
C VAL A 341 11.55 -11.43 -5.51
N ALA A 342 12.05 -11.39 -4.27
CA ALA A 342 12.29 -12.56 -3.46
C ALA A 342 11.00 -13.33 -3.17
N ALA A 343 9.91 -12.64 -2.84
CA ALA A 343 8.62 -13.29 -2.62
C ALA A 343 8.14 -14.08 -3.85
N TYR A 344 8.33 -13.55 -5.06
CA TYR A 344 8.01 -14.27 -6.29
C TYR A 344 8.94 -15.47 -6.56
N ILE A 345 10.25 -15.31 -6.30
CA ILE A 345 11.24 -16.38 -6.47
C ILE A 345 10.95 -17.54 -5.50
N LEU A 346 10.63 -17.20 -4.24
CA LEU A 346 10.41 -18.13 -3.14
C LEU A 346 8.99 -18.71 -3.08
N ASP A 347 8.08 -18.22 -3.91
CA ASP A 347 6.78 -18.85 -4.15
C ASP A 347 6.92 -20.02 -5.14
N HIS A 348 7.34 -21.17 -4.58
CA HIS A 348 7.58 -22.42 -5.31
C HIS A 348 6.28 -23.03 -5.84
N PRO A 349 6.27 -23.77 -6.96
CA PRO A 349 5.08 -24.44 -7.44
C PRO A 349 4.69 -25.60 -6.53
N LYS A 350 3.43 -26.03 -6.62
CA LYS A 350 2.89 -27.14 -5.81
C LYS A 350 3.62 -28.48 -6.00
N ARG A 351 4.35 -28.67 -7.11
CA ARG A 351 5.08 -29.91 -7.44
C ARG A 351 6.54 -29.95 -6.96
N GLY A 352 6.98 -28.95 -6.18
CA GLY A 352 8.29 -28.95 -5.50
C GLY A 352 9.06 -27.64 -5.66
N CYS A 353 10.26 -27.57 -5.09
CA CYS A 353 11.09 -26.36 -5.09
C CYS A 353 11.65 -26.03 -6.49
N LYS A 354 11.60 -24.75 -6.85
CA LYS A 354 12.21 -24.22 -8.08
C LYS A 354 13.73 -24.29 -7.94
N THR A 355 14.40 -24.98 -8.85
CA THR A 355 15.86 -24.80 -9.06
C THR A 355 16.16 -23.66 -10.04
N SER A 356 15.14 -23.18 -10.76
CA SER A 356 15.20 -22.05 -11.68
C SER A 356 13.82 -21.43 -11.86
N LEU A 357 13.78 -20.15 -12.27
CA LEU A 357 12.54 -19.44 -12.52
C LEU A 357 11.78 -20.09 -13.69
N GLY A 358 10.62 -20.67 -13.42
CA GLY A 358 9.76 -21.35 -14.39
C GLY A 358 8.47 -20.60 -14.69
N ASN A 359 7.71 -21.09 -15.67
CA ASN A 359 6.38 -20.56 -16.02
C ASN A 359 5.25 -21.09 -15.12
N GLU A 360 5.54 -22.07 -14.26
CA GLU A 360 4.54 -22.60 -13.33
C GLU A 360 4.19 -21.56 -12.26
N MET A 361 2.88 -21.46 -11.99
CA MET A 361 2.36 -20.61 -10.93
C MET A 361 2.90 -21.08 -9.58
N GLY A 362 3.33 -20.12 -8.75
CA GLY A 362 3.72 -20.41 -7.37
C GLY A 362 2.54 -20.89 -6.54
N PHE A 363 2.84 -21.52 -5.41
CA PHE A 363 1.86 -22.15 -4.53
C PHE A 363 0.89 -21.13 -3.92
N ALA A 364 1.40 -19.98 -3.49
CA ALA A 364 0.62 -18.85 -2.99
C ALA A 364 0.06 -17.96 -4.10
N GLY A 365 0.68 -17.98 -5.28
CA GLY A 365 0.21 -17.22 -6.44
C GLY A 365 0.75 -15.80 -6.48
N VAL A 366 1.96 -15.56 -5.98
CA VAL A 366 2.64 -14.26 -6.11
C VAL A 366 2.80 -13.94 -7.60
N PRO A 367 2.32 -12.78 -8.08
CA PRO A 367 2.43 -12.42 -9.49
C PRO A 367 3.89 -12.34 -9.94
N PRO A 368 4.18 -12.62 -11.23
CA PRO A 368 5.52 -12.45 -11.80
C PRO A 368 6.12 -11.09 -11.42
N THR A 369 7.26 -11.12 -10.73
CA THR A 369 7.91 -9.92 -10.22
C THR A 369 9.40 -9.98 -10.50
N PHE A 370 9.95 -8.94 -11.13
CA PHE A 370 11.36 -8.91 -11.51
C PHE A 370 11.98 -7.53 -11.34
N MET A 371 13.30 -7.50 -11.14
CA MET A 371 14.03 -6.23 -11.00
C MET A 371 14.27 -5.63 -12.39
N VAL A 372 13.97 -4.34 -12.56
CA VAL A 372 14.17 -3.62 -13.83
C VAL A 372 14.83 -2.26 -13.63
N LYS A 373 15.51 -1.78 -14.67
CA LYS A 373 15.87 -0.37 -14.86
C LYS A 373 14.80 0.26 -15.74
N CYS A 374 14.22 1.37 -15.30
CA CYS A 374 13.23 2.09 -16.07
C CYS A 374 13.58 3.59 -16.13
N PHE A 375 13.54 4.17 -17.32
CA PHE A 375 13.59 5.62 -17.50
C PHE A 375 12.21 6.13 -17.88
N ASN A 376 11.71 7.10 -17.12
CA ASN A 376 10.54 7.87 -17.49
C ASN A 376 10.54 9.23 -16.77
N GLU A 377 10.17 10.28 -17.48
CA GLU A 377 10.10 11.64 -16.93
C GLU A 377 8.96 11.81 -15.90
N ASN A 378 7.93 10.97 -15.96
CA ASN A 378 6.75 11.06 -15.09
C ASN A 378 6.94 10.37 -13.72
N PHE A 379 8.09 9.74 -13.49
CA PHE A 379 8.44 9.29 -12.14
C PHE A 379 8.79 10.48 -11.22
N ASN A 380 8.91 10.26 -9.91
CA ASN A 380 9.18 11.35 -8.98
C ASN A 380 10.67 11.70 -9.00
N HIS A 381 11.02 12.82 -9.64
CA HIS A 381 12.38 13.35 -9.70
C HIS A 381 12.42 14.75 -9.04
N PRO A 382 12.79 14.85 -7.75
CA PRO A 382 12.95 16.15 -7.09
C PRO A 382 14.07 17.02 -7.72
N GLY A 383 15.01 16.39 -8.44
CA GLY A 383 16.12 17.03 -9.14
C GLY A 383 16.20 16.64 -10.61
N ALA A 384 17.38 16.24 -11.08
CA ALA A 384 17.56 15.78 -12.46
C ALA A 384 16.79 14.47 -12.71
N VAL A 385 16.22 14.34 -13.91
CA VAL A 385 15.57 13.09 -14.35
C VAL A 385 16.64 12.01 -14.49
N THR A 386 16.44 10.88 -13.82
CA THR A 386 17.39 9.77 -13.80
C THR A 386 16.72 8.43 -14.13
N VAL A 387 17.52 7.43 -14.50
CA VAL A 387 17.05 6.05 -14.60
C VAL A 387 16.77 5.54 -13.19
N LYS A 388 15.60 4.94 -12.98
CA LYS A 388 15.20 4.35 -11.71
C LYS A 388 15.35 2.84 -11.74
N VAL A 389 15.69 2.26 -10.60
CA VAL A 389 15.74 0.82 -10.37
C VAL A 389 14.62 0.45 -9.44
N GLY A 390 13.90 -0.64 -9.73
CA GLY A 390 12.75 -1.05 -8.93
C GLY A 390 12.20 -2.41 -9.32
N SER A 391 11.23 -2.88 -8.54
CA SER A 391 10.49 -4.08 -8.87
C SER A 391 9.41 -3.76 -9.90
N LEU A 392 9.29 -4.62 -10.91
CA LEU A 392 8.20 -4.64 -11.88
C LEU A 392 7.38 -5.90 -11.63
N GLN A 393 6.15 -5.73 -11.15
CA GLN A 393 5.23 -6.82 -10.85
C GLN A 393 4.10 -6.84 -11.87
N LYS A 394 3.69 -8.02 -12.35
CA LYS A 394 2.60 -8.16 -13.31
C LYS A 394 1.30 -7.67 -12.67
N PHE A 395 0.57 -6.83 -13.40
CA PHE A 395 -0.75 -6.40 -12.97
C PHE A 395 -1.72 -7.56 -13.18
N MET A 396 -2.45 -7.91 -12.12
CA MET A 396 -3.43 -8.99 -12.17
C MET A 396 -4.83 -8.41 -12.24
N GLU A 397 -5.61 -8.85 -13.23
CA GLU A 397 -7.03 -8.53 -13.28
C GLU A 397 -7.74 -9.09 -12.04
N ASN A 398 -8.45 -8.21 -11.36
CA ASN A 398 -9.04 -8.49 -10.05
C ASN A 398 -10.37 -7.75 -9.90
N SER A 399 -11.18 -8.20 -8.95
CA SER A 399 -12.48 -7.64 -8.60
C SER A 399 -12.45 -6.79 -7.33
N GLY A 400 -11.27 -6.36 -6.88
CA GLY A 400 -11.05 -5.64 -5.62
C GLY A 400 -10.14 -6.39 -4.65
N SER A 401 -10.04 -5.87 -3.43
CA SER A 401 -9.19 -6.42 -2.36
C SER A 401 -10.01 -7.20 -1.33
N CYS A 402 -9.36 -8.01 -0.51
CA CYS A 402 -10.04 -8.68 0.60
C CYS A 402 -10.60 -7.69 1.67
N GLU A 403 -10.21 -6.41 1.67
CA GLU A 403 -10.80 -5.39 2.57
C GLU A 403 -12.26 -5.06 2.22
N ASP A 404 -12.72 -5.50 1.05
CA ASP A 404 -14.05 -5.19 0.51
C ASP A 404 -15.04 -6.34 0.72
N MET A 405 -14.58 -7.47 1.26
CA MET A 405 -15.39 -8.66 1.52
C MET A 405 -15.23 -9.15 2.97
N GLY A 406 -16.31 -9.72 3.51
CA GLY A 406 -16.24 -10.38 4.81
C GLY A 406 -15.36 -11.65 4.76
N PRO A 407 -14.44 -11.87 5.71
CA PRO A 407 -13.44 -12.93 5.62
C PRO A 407 -14.03 -14.34 5.61
N GLY A 408 -15.27 -14.52 6.09
CA GLY A 408 -15.98 -15.80 6.04
C GLY A 408 -16.25 -16.33 4.62
N ALA A 409 -16.19 -15.48 3.59
CA ALA A 409 -16.43 -15.86 2.19
C ALA A 409 -15.20 -16.48 1.50
N PHE A 410 -14.01 -16.37 2.09
CA PHE A 410 -12.77 -16.79 1.43
C PHE A 410 -12.59 -18.32 1.46
N PRO A 411 -12.14 -18.95 0.36
CA PRO A 411 -11.82 -20.38 0.38
C PRO A 411 -10.70 -20.71 1.36
N VAL A 412 -10.84 -21.82 2.08
CA VAL A 412 -9.86 -22.26 3.10
C VAL A 412 -8.48 -22.48 2.48
N GLU A 413 -8.43 -23.18 1.34
CA GLU A 413 -7.18 -23.50 0.66
C GLU A 413 -6.41 -22.22 0.25
N GLU A 414 -7.12 -21.19 -0.22
CA GLU A 414 -6.49 -19.92 -0.63
C GLU A 414 -5.88 -19.15 0.54
N VAL A 415 -6.57 -19.11 1.68
CA VAL A 415 -6.02 -18.49 2.90
C VAL A 415 -4.81 -19.28 3.41
N HIS A 416 -4.87 -20.61 3.35
CA HIS A 416 -3.76 -21.48 3.78
C HIS A 416 -2.53 -21.35 2.90
N LYS A 417 -2.70 -21.15 1.59
CA LYS A 417 -1.58 -20.90 0.67
C LYS A 417 -0.83 -19.62 1.04
N ILE A 418 -1.57 -18.54 1.30
CA ILE A 418 -0.99 -17.25 1.71
C ILE A 418 -0.34 -17.36 3.09
N SER A 419 -0.97 -18.06 4.05
CA SER A 419 -0.39 -18.21 5.40
C SER A 419 0.94 -18.95 5.38
N VAL A 420 1.11 -19.95 4.52
CA VAL A 420 2.39 -20.64 4.33
C VAL A 420 3.48 -19.68 3.86
N LEU A 421 3.20 -18.88 2.83
CA LEU A 421 4.15 -17.89 2.32
C LEU A 421 4.49 -16.83 3.38
N ASP A 422 3.48 -16.25 4.03
CA ASP A 422 3.68 -15.15 4.96
C ASP A 422 4.39 -15.57 6.24
N ILE A 423 4.07 -16.74 6.81
CA ILE A 423 4.81 -17.31 7.95
C ILE A 423 6.26 -17.50 7.54
N ARG A 424 6.49 -18.15 6.41
CA ARG A 424 7.83 -18.45 5.91
C ARG A 424 8.66 -17.20 5.67
N LEU A 425 8.08 -16.17 5.09
CA LEU A 425 8.78 -14.91 4.82
C LEU A 425 8.71 -13.93 6.00
N ALA A 426 8.12 -14.31 7.15
CA ALA A 426 7.96 -13.44 8.32
C ALA A 426 7.40 -12.05 7.92
N ASN A 427 6.31 -12.04 7.15
CA ASN A 427 5.76 -10.81 6.58
C ASN A 427 5.32 -9.82 7.68
N ALA A 428 5.83 -8.58 7.62
CA ALA A 428 5.54 -7.53 8.60
C ALA A 428 4.37 -6.61 8.20
N ASP A 429 3.75 -6.83 7.03
CA ASP A 429 2.66 -5.97 6.53
C ASP A 429 1.55 -6.74 5.79
N ARG A 430 1.26 -8.00 6.17
CA ARG A 430 0.12 -8.70 5.56
C ARG A 430 -1.21 -8.21 6.16
N HIS A 431 -1.93 -7.40 5.39
CA HIS A 431 -3.32 -7.05 5.63
C HIS A 431 -4.23 -7.41 4.45
N ALA A 432 -5.55 -7.40 4.67
CA ALA A 432 -6.54 -7.75 3.65
C ALA A 432 -6.40 -6.93 2.34
N GLY A 433 -5.95 -5.67 2.40
CA GLY A 433 -5.74 -4.82 1.22
C GLY A 433 -4.56 -5.25 0.36
N ASN A 434 -3.65 -6.05 0.91
CA ASN A 434 -2.52 -6.65 0.20
C ASN A 434 -2.87 -8.05 -0.36
N ILE A 435 -4.15 -8.41 -0.40
CA ILE A 435 -4.64 -9.65 -1.01
C ILE A 435 -5.76 -9.28 -1.97
N LEU A 436 -5.55 -9.53 -3.27
CA LEU A 436 -6.54 -9.27 -4.29
C LEU A 436 -7.48 -10.46 -4.46
N LEU A 437 -8.71 -10.18 -4.86
CA LEU A 437 -9.71 -11.16 -5.24
C LEU A 437 -9.79 -11.28 -6.75
N SER A 438 -9.74 -12.51 -7.25
CA SER A 438 -10.00 -12.78 -8.66
C SER A 438 -10.89 -14.02 -8.82
N LYS A 439 -11.33 -14.26 -10.05
CA LYS A 439 -12.09 -15.46 -10.43
C LYS A 439 -11.20 -16.34 -11.28
N GLY A 440 -10.97 -17.57 -10.83
CA GLY A 440 -10.29 -18.59 -11.60
C GLY A 440 -11.10 -18.97 -12.85
N GLU A 441 -10.48 -19.72 -13.75
CA GLU A 441 -11.12 -20.19 -14.99
C GLU A 441 -12.38 -21.02 -14.74
N ASP A 442 -12.45 -21.69 -13.59
CA ASP A 442 -13.59 -22.48 -13.13
C ASP A 442 -14.65 -21.66 -12.36
N GLY A 443 -14.48 -20.33 -12.30
CA GLY A 443 -15.35 -19.39 -11.59
C GLY A 443 -15.15 -19.37 -10.07
N ARG A 444 -14.21 -20.15 -9.52
CA ARG A 444 -13.90 -20.12 -8.08
C ARG A 444 -13.15 -18.86 -7.72
N THR A 445 -13.35 -18.40 -6.49
CA THR A 445 -12.58 -17.28 -5.95
C THR A 445 -11.13 -17.71 -5.75
N VAL A 446 -10.21 -16.90 -6.26
CA VAL A 446 -8.75 -17.04 -6.09
C VAL A 446 -8.24 -15.82 -5.33
N LEU A 447 -7.31 -16.03 -4.41
CA LEU A 447 -6.66 -14.94 -3.68
C LEU A 447 -5.24 -14.74 -4.22
N ILE A 448 -4.89 -13.49 -4.49
CA ILE A 448 -3.59 -13.13 -5.07
C ILE A 448 -2.84 -12.26 -4.06
N PRO A 449 -1.79 -12.76 -3.38
CA PRO A 449 -1.00 -11.96 -2.48
C PRO A 449 -0.12 -10.99 -3.28
N ILE A 450 -0.12 -9.72 -2.88
CA ILE A 450 0.71 -8.66 -3.45
C ILE A 450 1.44 -7.91 -2.34
N ASP A 451 2.30 -6.96 -2.71
CA ASP A 451 2.94 -6.02 -1.79
C ASP A 451 3.77 -6.69 -0.67
N HIS A 452 4.87 -7.34 -1.07
CA HIS A 452 5.77 -8.07 -0.18
C HIS A 452 7.00 -7.25 0.24
N GLY A 453 6.99 -5.92 0.04
CA GLY A 453 8.13 -5.05 0.34
C GLY A 453 8.61 -5.08 1.80
N TYR A 454 7.82 -5.63 2.73
CA TYR A 454 8.15 -5.76 4.15
C TYR A 454 8.24 -7.22 4.64
N CYS A 455 8.57 -8.15 3.75
CA CYS A 455 8.90 -9.54 4.15
C CYS A 455 10.42 -9.70 4.38
N LEU A 456 10.82 -10.81 4.99
CA LEU A 456 12.20 -11.20 5.34
C LEU A 456 12.94 -10.22 6.26
N PRO A 457 12.32 -9.67 7.32
CA PRO A 457 12.96 -8.70 8.21
C PRO A 457 14.17 -9.27 8.97
N GLU A 458 15.01 -8.39 9.50
CA GLU A 458 16.13 -8.72 10.39
C GLU A 458 15.67 -9.23 11.77
N SER A 459 14.42 -8.98 12.16
CA SER A 459 13.82 -9.46 13.42
C SER A 459 12.32 -9.74 13.26
N PHE A 460 11.72 -10.43 14.23
CA PHE A 460 10.30 -10.79 14.22
C PHE A 460 9.37 -9.70 14.83
N GLU A 461 9.91 -8.58 15.30
CA GLU A 461 9.18 -7.57 16.10
C GLU A 461 7.85 -7.09 15.47
N ASP A 462 7.88 -6.80 14.18
CA ASP A 462 6.73 -6.25 13.44
C ASP A 462 5.99 -7.30 12.58
N CYS A 463 6.26 -8.60 12.76
CA CYS A 463 5.49 -9.66 12.08
C CYS A 463 3.99 -9.49 12.32
N THR A 464 3.22 -9.38 11.24
CA THR A 464 1.80 -9.02 11.28
C THR A 464 1.02 -9.77 10.20
N PHE A 465 0.02 -10.54 10.63
CA PHE A 465 -0.83 -11.34 9.77
C PHE A 465 -2.32 -11.08 10.07
N ASP A 466 -3.01 -10.40 9.16
CA ASP A 466 -4.44 -10.11 9.32
C ASP A 466 -5.32 -11.38 9.16
N TRP A 467 -4.85 -12.34 8.35
CA TRP A 467 -5.54 -13.62 8.17
C TRP A 467 -5.62 -14.49 9.44
N LEU A 468 -4.86 -14.17 10.50
CA LEU A 468 -4.98 -14.84 11.81
C LEU A 468 -6.39 -14.77 12.37
N TYR A 469 -7.10 -13.66 12.10
CA TYR A 469 -8.44 -13.44 12.62
C TYR A 469 -9.53 -14.01 11.72
N TRP A 470 -9.16 -14.63 10.60
CA TRP A 470 -10.11 -15.22 9.66
C TRP A 470 -10.46 -16.66 10.08
N PRO A 471 -11.73 -17.10 9.94
CA PRO A 471 -12.17 -18.43 10.35
C PRO A 471 -11.34 -19.59 9.75
N GLN A 472 -10.79 -19.39 8.56
CA GLN A 472 -9.99 -20.35 7.79
C GLN A 472 -8.67 -20.67 8.49
N ALA A 473 -8.05 -19.71 9.18
CA ALA A 473 -6.78 -19.89 9.86
C ALA A 473 -6.87 -20.87 11.05
N ARG A 474 -8.07 -21.08 11.59
CA ARG A 474 -8.32 -22.05 12.67
C ARG A 474 -8.55 -23.48 12.17
N LYS A 475 -8.56 -23.71 10.85
CA LYS A 475 -8.66 -25.04 10.26
C LYS A 475 -7.26 -25.63 10.05
N PRO A 476 -7.05 -26.94 10.25
CA PRO A 476 -5.76 -27.57 9.99
C PRO A 476 -5.43 -27.52 8.50
N TYR A 477 -4.15 -27.45 8.16
CA TYR A 477 -3.68 -27.60 6.79
C TYR A 477 -4.10 -28.95 6.21
N SER A 478 -4.42 -28.99 4.91
CA SER A 478 -4.64 -30.25 4.22
C SER A 478 -3.33 -31.02 4.05
N LYS A 479 -3.43 -32.32 3.76
CA LYS A 479 -2.25 -33.17 3.53
C LYS A 479 -1.37 -32.63 2.40
N GLU A 480 -1.98 -32.16 1.31
CA GLU A 480 -1.26 -31.61 0.16
C GLU A 480 -0.46 -30.36 0.53
N ILE A 481 -0.98 -29.53 1.43
CA ILE A 481 -0.28 -28.34 1.94
C ILE A 481 0.85 -28.75 2.89
N ILE A 482 0.63 -29.74 3.74
CA ILE A 482 1.67 -30.28 4.62
C ILE A 482 2.82 -30.88 3.80
N ASP A 483 2.51 -31.63 2.74
CA ASP A 483 3.51 -32.19 1.83
C ASP A 483 4.31 -31.08 1.13
N TYR A 484 3.66 -29.99 0.71
CA TYR A 484 4.33 -28.80 0.20
C TYR A 484 5.26 -28.16 1.26
N ILE A 485 4.76 -27.93 2.47
CA ILE A 485 5.54 -27.34 3.58
C ILE A 485 6.78 -28.19 3.88
N ASN A 486 6.64 -29.52 3.89
CA ASN A 486 7.74 -30.45 4.14
C ASN A 486 8.82 -30.40 3.05
N SER A 487 8.45 -30.05 1.81
CA SER A 487 9.40 -29.92 0.69
C SER A 487 10.27 -28.67 0.74
N LEU A 488 9.88 -27.63 1.49
CA LEU A 488 10.59 -26.36 1.55
C LEU A 488 11.95 -26.48 2.27
N ASP A 489 12.99 -25.82 1.74
CA ASP A 489 14.34 -25.81 2.30
C ASP A 489 14.93 -24.40 2.32
N ALA A 490 15.26 -23.91 3.52
CA ALA A 490 15.75 -22.54 3.70
C ALA A 490 17.15 -22.32 3.11
N GLU A 491 18.04 -23.32 3.11
CA GLU A 491 19.38 -23.15 2.54
C GLU A 491 19.36 -23.14 1.02
N GLU A 492 18.55 -24.01 0.41
CA GLU A 492 18.32 -23.98 -1.05
C GLU A 492 17.74 -22.64 -1.48
N ASP A 493 16.84 -22.08 -0.67
CA ASP A 493 16.20 -20.80 -0.95
C ASP A 493 17.12 -19.59 -0.79
N ILE A 494 17.99 -19.58 0.22
CA ILE A 494 19.04 -18.57 0.35
C ILE A 494 20.01 -18.65 -0.84
N ALA A 495 20.38 -19.87 -1.25
CA ALA A 495 21.22 -20.07 -2.43
C ALA A 495 20.53 -19.62 -3.72
N LEU A 496 19.22 -19.83 -3.84
CA LEU A 496 18.41 -19.40 -4.98
C LEU A 496 18.34 -17.86 -5.07
N LEU A 497 18.09 -17.18 -3.95
CA LEU A 497 18.11 -15.71 -3.92
C LEU A 497 19.49 -15.15 -4.33
N LYS A 498 20.57 -15.74 -3.80
CA LYS A 498 21.94 -15.38 -4.17
C LYS A 498 22.22 -15.63 -5.65
N PHE A 499 21.73 -16.74 -6.20
CA PHE A 499 21.83 -17.05 -7.63
C PHE A 499 21.12 -16.00 -8.50
N HIS A 500 20.00 -15.46 -8.04
CA HIS A 500 19.24 -14.41 -8.73
C HIS A 500 19.74 -12.98 -8.44
N GLY A 501 20.79 -12.83 -7.63
CA GLY A 501 21.50 -11.56 -7.45
C GLY A 501 21.17 -10.80 -6.17
N TRP A 502 20.44 -11.40 -5.22
CA TRP A 502 20.26 -10.83 -3.90
C TRP A 502 20.99 -11.66 -2.85
N GLU A 503 22.09 -11.12 -2.33
CA GLU A 503 22.79 -11.69 -1.20
C GLU A 503 22.04 -11.30 0.09
N LEU A 504 21.21 -12.21 0.57
CA LEU A 504 20.36 -11.99 1.73
C LEU A 504 21.24 -11.68 2.97
N PRO A 505 21.02 -10.56 3.68
CA PRO A 505 21.75 -10.24 4.90
C PRO A 505 21.64 -11.37 5.93
N LEU A 506 22.69 -11.55 6.76
CA LEU A 506 22.79 -12.65 7.72
C LEU A 506 21.55 -12.75 8.62
N GLU A 507 21.10 -11.62 9.15
CA GLU A 507 19.93 -11.54 10.03
C GLU A 507 18.63 -11.90 9.30
N CYS A 508 18.44 -11.42 8.06
CA CYS A 508 17.29 -11.80 7.23
C CYS A 508 17.31 -13.30 6.88
N ALA A 509 18.48 -13.87 6.62
CA ALA A 509 18.66 -15.29 6.36
C ALA A 509 18.37 -16.14 7.60
N ARG A 510 18.77 -15.67 8.79
CA ARG A 510 18.40 -16.29 10.08
C ARG A 510 16.89 -16.29 10.27
N THR A 511 16.21 -15.16 10.04
CA THR A 511 14.74 -15.07 10.08
C THR A 511 14.09 -16.12 9.18
N LEU A 512 14.53 -16.25 7.92
CA LEU A 512 13.99 -17.23 6.97
C LEU A 512 14.19 -18.69 7.43
N ARG A 513 15.35 -19.00 8.03
CA ARG A 513 15.63 -20.34 8.56
C ARG A 513 14.71 -20.67 9.74
N ILE A 514 14.61 -19.74 10.69
CA ILE A 514 13.82 -19.92 11.91
C ILE A 514 12.33 -20.00 11.58
N SER A 515 11.82 -19.13 10.70
CA SER A 515 10.41 -19.17 10.28
C SER A 515 10.06 -20.44 9.49
N THR A 516 10.94 -20.90 8.60
CA THR A 516 10.75 -22.15 7.86
C THR A 516 10.77 -23.35 8.84
N MET A 517 11.67 -23.34 9.81
CA MET A 517 11.75 -24.36 10.86
C MET A 517 10.48 -24.39 11.72
N LEU A 518 10.00 -23.22 12.18
CA LEU A 518 8.77 -23.06 12.94
C LEU A 518 7.57 -23.62 12.17
N LEU A 519 7.44 -23.28 10.89
CA LEU A 519 6.37 -23.77 10.05
C LEU A 519 6.39 -25.31 9.95
N LYS A 520 7.54 -25.92 9.64
CA LYS A 520 7.68 -27.37 9.52
C LYS A 520 7.42 -28.10 10.85
N LYS A 521 8.02 -27.64 11.95
CA LYS A 521 7.82 -28.23 13.29
C LYS A 521 6.40 -28.04 13.81
N GLY A 522 5.76 -26.93 13.48
CA GLY A 522 4.38 -26.64 13.85
C GLY A 522 3.39 -27.58 13.15
N VAL A 523 3.50 -27.75 11.83
CA VAL A 523 2.60 -28.67 11.11
C VAL A 523 2.82 -30.13 11.48
N GLN A 524 4.05 -30.53 11.81
CA GLN A 524 4.34 -31.87 12.34
C GLN A 524 3.57 -32.17 13.64
N ARG A 525 3.26 -31.15 14.44
CA ARG A 525 2.47 -31.24 15.68
C ARG A 525 0.98 -31.00 15.47
N GLY A 526 0.52 -30.90 14.23
CA GLY A 526 -0.89 -30.66 13.90
C GLY A 526 -1.36 -29.23 14.23
N LEU A 527 -0.44 -28.29 14.43
CA LEU A 527 -0.80 -26.90 14.69
C LEU A 527 -1.47 -26.27 13.46
N THR A 528 -2.47 -25.43 13.73
CA THR A 528 -3.21 -24.67 12.71
C THR A 528 -2.40 -23.45 12.25
N PRO A 529 -2.70 -22.85 11.08
CA PRO A 529 -2.13 -21.57 10.68
C PRO A 529 -2.25 -20.50 11.78
N PHE A 530 -3.40 -20.46 12.48
CA PHE A 530 -3.62 -19.58 13.61
C PHE A 530 -2.57 -19.78 14.71
N ALA A 531 -2.40 -21.03 15.18
CA ALA A 531 -1.45 -21.31 16.25
C ALA A 531 -0.01 -20.97 15.86
N ILE A 532 0.42 -21.31 14.63
CA ILE A 532 1.77 -21.04 14.16
C ILE A 532 1.99 -19.53 13.97
N GLY A 533 1.06 -18.82 13.33
CA GLY A 533 1.20 -17.37 13.13
C GLY A 533 1.10 -16.58 14.44
N SER A 534 0.31 -17.04 15.42
CA SER A 534 0.27 -16.42 16.75
C SER A 534 1.59 -16.50 17.51
N ILE A 535 2.43 -17.52 17.27
CA ILE A 535 3.78 -17.60 17.84
C ILE A 535 4.67 -16.47 17.32
N MET A 536 4.45 -16.01 16.09
CA MET A 536 5.24 -14.96 15.44
C MET A 536 4.78 -13.55 15.74
N CYS A 537 3.51 -13.36 16.06
CA CYS A 537 2.93 -12.03 16.22
C CYS A 537 2.90 -11.62 17.70
N ARG A 538 3.48 -10.46 18.03
CA ARG A 538 3.31 -9.84 19.36
C ARG A 538 1.84 -9.54 19.64
N GLU A 539 1.40 -9.76 20.89
CA GLU A 539 0.06 -9.36 21.36
C GLU A 539 -0.06 -7.83 21.54
N THR A 540 1.03 -7.20 22.02
CA THR A 540 1.15 -5.75 22.21
C THR A 540 2.56 -5.32 21.83
N LEU A 541 2.80 -4.03 21.61
CA LEU A 541 4.16 -3.55 21.30
C LEU A 541 5.21 -3.89 22.37
N LYS A 542 4.78 -4.04 23.63
CA LYS A 542 5.67 -4.24 24.78
C LYS A 542 5.85 -5.71 25.19
N LYS A 543 5.02 -6.60 24.65
CA LYS A 543 5.09 -8.04 24.94
C LYS A 543 5.69 -8.71 23.72
N GLU A 544 6.89 -9.25 23.89
CA GLU A 544 7.57 -10.05 22.87
C GLU A 544 6.70 -11.23 22.44
N SER A 545 6.87 -11.65 21.20
CA SER A 545 6.21 -12.83 20.67
C SER A 545 6.97 -14.08 21.12
N ILE A 546 6.31 -15.23 21.10
CA ILE A 546 6.93 -16.50 21.51
C ILE A 546 8.16 -16.81 20.64
N ILE A 547 8.16 -16.44 19.34
CA ILE A 547 9.34 -16.63 18.50
C ILE A 547 10.51 -15.75 18.92
N GLU A 548 10.26 -14.54 19.40
CA GLU A 548 11.30 -13.65 19.92
C GLU A 548 11.85 -14.18 21.23
N GLU A 549 11.01 -14.68 22.14
CA GLU A 549 11.44 -15.35 23.36
C GLU A 549 12.32 -16.56 23.06
N ILE A 550 11.94 -17.39 22.08
CA ILE A 550 12.73 -18.55 21.63
C ILE A 550 14.11 -18.11 21.11
N VAL A 551 14.16 -17.07 20.28
CA VAL A 551 15.41 -16.54 19.73
C VAL A 551 16.29 -15.95 20.82
N GLN A 552 15.71 -15.20 21.75
CA GLN A 552 16.43 -14.59 22.87
C GLN A 552 16.98 -15.65 23.83
N GLU A 553 16.20 -16.66 24.19
CA GLU A 553 16.68 -17.78 25.03
C GLU A 553 17.81 -18.55 24.35
N ALA A 554 17.76 -18.70 23.02
CA ALA A 554 18.85 -19.30 22.27
C ALA A 554 20.12 -18.45 22.33
N HIS A 555 20.00 -17.12 22.22
CA HIS A 555 21.14 -16.20 22.38
C HIS A 555 21.75 -16.28 23.77
N ASP A 556 20.91 -16.33 24.81
CA ASP A 556 21.35 -16.42 26.20
C ASP A 556 21.99 -17.78 26.53
N SER A 557 21.66 -18.81 25.75
CA SER A 557 22.16 -20.18 25.92
C SER A 557 23.47 -20.47 25.18
N VAL A 558 23.91 -19.62 24.24
CA VAL A 558 25.14 -19.83 23.46
C VAL A 558 26.23 -18.84 23.83
N LEU A 559 27.50 -19.28 23.71
CA LEU A 559 28.64 -18.39 23.94
C LEU A 559 28.84 -17.42 22.77
N PRO A 560 29.41 -16.22 23.01
CA PRO A 560 29.83 -15.32 21.93
C PRO A 560 30.78 -16.03 20.95
N GLY A 561 30.54 -15.87 19.64
CA GLY A 561 31.34 -16.51 18.59
C GLY A 561 30.92 -17.94 18.23
N THR A 562 29.81 -18.45 18.78
CA THR A 562 29.19 -19.71 18.34
C THR A 562 28.83 -19.64 16.84
N SER A 563 29.05 -20.75 16.12
CA SER A 563 28.68 -20.83 14.70
C SER A 563 27.17 -20.73 14.49
N GLU A 564 26.73 -20.16 13.37
CA GLU A 564 25.31 -20.04 13.00
C GLU A 564 24.56 -21.39 13.07
N ALA A 565 25.19 -22.47 12.60
CA ALA A 565 24.58 -23.81 12.63
C ALA A 565 24.30 -24.30 14.06
N ALA A 566 25.24 -24.08 14.98
CA ALA A 566 25.06 -24.44 16.39
C ALA A 566 24.02 -23.55 17.07
N PHE A 567 23.96 -22.26 16.74
CA PHE A 567 22.90 -21.37 17.23
C PHE A 567 21.51 -21.83 16.78
N LEU A 568 21.35 -22.18 15.50
CA LEU A 568 20.08 -22.66 14.95
C LEU A 568 19.66 -24.03 15.52
N GLU A 569 20.62 -24.88 15.87
CA GLU A 569 20.34 -26.13 16.58
C GLU A 569 19.80 -25.85 18.00
N THR A 570 20.37 -24.89 18.72
CA THR A 570 19.83 -24.42 20.01
C THR A 570 18.42 -23.86 19.86
N VAL A 571 18.17 -23.03 18.84
CA VAL A 571 16.82 -22.52 18.51
C VAL A 571 15.86 -23.67 18.26
N SER A 572 16.25 -24.69 17.48
CA SER A 572 15.44 -25.88 17.18
C SER A 572 14.99 -26.61 18.44
N GLN A 573 15.89 -26.81 19.40
CA GLN A 573 15.62 -27.51 20.66
C GLN A 573 14.69 -26.72 21.59
N ILE A 574 14.96 -25.41 21.75
CA ILE A 574 14.09 -24.52 22.55
C ILE A 574 12.70 -24.46 21.91
N MET A 575 12.64 -24.29 20.59
CA MET A 575 11.38 -24.27 19.85
C MET A 575 10.58 -25.56 20.05
N ASP A 576 11.22 -26.74 20.05
CA ASP A 576 10.53 -28.00 20.31
C ASP A 576 9.85 -28.02 21.69
N ARG A 577 10.47 -27.44 22.73
CA ARG A 577 9.87 -27.33 24.07
C ARG A 577 8.61 -26.47 24.03
N HIS A 578 8.69 -25.25 23.49
CA HIS A 578 7.53 -24.34 23.39
C HIS A 578 6.40 -24.95 22.55
N LEU A 579 6.73 -25.58 21.41
CA LEU A 579 5.72 -26.18 20.56
C LEU A 579 5.03 -27.40 21.19
N ASN A 580 5.74 -28.16 22.03
CA ASN A 580 5.12 -29.27 22.78
C ASN A 580 4.14 -28.76 23.85
N GLU A 581 4.44 -27.64 24.50
CA GLU A 581 3.53 -27.01 25.47
C GLU A 581 2.27 -26.44 24.81
N ILE A 582 2.38 -25.96 23.57
CA ILE A 582 1.23 -25.43 22.81
C ILE A 582 0.37 -26.55 22.21
N ALA A 583 1.00 -27.69 21.85
CA ALA A 583 0.31 -28.82 21.22
C ALA A 583 -0.32 -29.80 22.22
N GLY A 584 0.18 -29.84 23.46
CA GLY A 584 -0.38 -30.63 24.57
C GLY A 584 -1.59 -29.96 25.19
#